data_AF-A0A9E0UB31-F1
#
_entry.id   AF-A0A9E0UB31-F1
#
_cell.length_a   1.000
_cell.length_b   1.000
_cell.length_c   1.000
_cell.angle_alpha   90.00
_cell.angle_beta   90.00
_cell.angle_gamma   90.00
#
_symmetry.space_group_name_H-M   'P 1'
#
loop_
_entity.id
_entity.type
_entity.pdbx_description
1 polymer ?
#
loop_
_entity_poly.entity_id
_entity_poly.type
_entity_poly.pdbx_seq_one_letter_code
_entity_poly.pdbx_strand_id
1 'polypeptide(L)'
;MRYFIYLIAALAMEIVSLPLAFILPFFARNARLPRWLSWFQTPDYSLEGDGGWQNEHWQWRKRLSDLLCIYVGYMGWLLRNRAYGFKWSVLAAPVDQDALRSEGDLSIKNRDHAKAGWFRVWMKGYWQYKRIWQIPGQTLCVMLNFGWQLDNYITDPTLHLTRPKALFMFSPRVSAFHPD
;
A
#
# COMPACT_ATOMS: atom_id res chain seq x y z
N MET A 1 -8.86 -0.40 20.44
CA MET A 1 -8.67 -1.87 20.38
C MET A 1 -8.69 -2.44 18.96
N ARG A 2 -9.68 -2.12 18.10
CA ARG A 2 -9.79 -2.65 16.71
C ARG A 2 -8.47 -2.62 15.91
N TYR A 3 -7.78 -1.47 15.90
CA TYR A 3 -6.53 -1.32 15.14
C TYR A 3 -5.46 -2.34 15.54
N PHE A 4 -5.27 -2.63 16.83
CA PHE A 4 -4.23 -3.55 17.29
C PHE A 4 -4.54 -5.01 16.96
N ILE A 5 -5.81 -5.41 17.02
CA ILE A 5 -6.23 -6.74 16.57
C ILE A 5 -5.94 -6.90 15.08
N TYR A 6 -6.27 -5.87 14.28
CA TYR A 6 -6.03 -5.88 12.84
C TYR A 6 -4.54 -5.82 12.52
N LEU A 7 -3.75 -5.14 13.33
CA LEU A 7 -2.30 -5.11 13.23
C LEU A 7 -1.70 -6.51 13.42
N ILE A 8 -2.13 -7.25 14.45
CA ILE A 8 -1.68 -8.64 14.68
C ILE A 8 -2.02 -9.52 13.47
N ALA A 9 -3.27 -9.44 12.98
CA ALA A 9 -3.69 -10.20 11.80
C ALA A 9 -2.91 -9.80 10.54
N ALA A 10 -2.67 -8.50 10.33
CA ALA A 10 -1.87 -8.01 9.22
C ALA A 10 -0.43 -8.52 9.29
N LEU A 11 0.22 -8.45 10.46
CA LEU A 11 1.59 -8.93 10.64
C LEU A 11 1.71 -10.44 10.43
N ALA A 12 0.75 -11.23 10.92
CA ALA A 12 0.70 -12.67 10.64
C ALA A 12 0.62 -12.94 9.13
N MET A 13 -0.26 -12.22 8.43
CA MET A 13 -0.38 -12.37 6.97
C MET A 13 0.84 -11.86 6.20
N GLU A 14 1.55 -10.85 6.70
CA GLU A 14 2.82 -10.37 6.13
C GLU A 14 3.92 -11.45 6.23
N ILE A 15 4.03 -12.09 7.40
CA ILE A 15 4.98 -13.20 7.62
C ILE A 15 4.69 -14.36 6.67
N VAL A 16 3.41 -14.70 6.46
CA VAL A 16 3.01 -15.76 5.54
C VAL A 16 3.20 -15.35 4.07
N SER A 17 2.90 -14.09 3.72
CA SER A 17 2.98 -13.61 2.33
C SER A 17 4.40 -13.55 1.81
N LEU A 18 5.38 -13.30 2.68
CA LEU A 18 6.78 -13.14 2.27
C LEU A 18 7.36 -14.41 1.61
N PRO A 19 7.37 -15.60 2.24
CA PRO A 19 7.81 -16.83 1.59
C PRO A 19 6.86 -17.26 0.47
N LEU A 20 5.55 -17.05 0.63
CA LEU A 20 4.58 -17.41 -0.42
C LEU A 20 4.79 -16.61 -1.71
N ALA A 21 5.29 -15.38 -1.67
CA ALA A 21 5.54 -14.60 -2.88
C ALA A 21 6.49 -15.27 -3.88
N PHE A 22 7.36 -16.19 -3.42
CA PHE A 22 8.23 -17.01 -4.27
C PHE A 22 7.53 -18.24 -4.84
N ILE A 23 6.44 -18.70 -4.22
CA ILE A 23 5.73 -19.93 -4.59
C ILE A 23 4.48 -19.63 -5.42
N LEU A 24 3.76 -18.57 -5.07
CA LEU A 24 2.51 -18.16 -5.70
C LEU A 24 2.59 -17.93 -7.21
N PRO A 25 3.69 -17.43 -7.81
CA PRO A 25 3.78 -17.29 -9.27
C PRO A 25 3.54 -18.59 -10.04
N PHE A 26 3.88 -19.76 -9.48
CA PHE A 26 3.64 -21.06 -10.11
C PHE A 26 2.15 -21.43 -10.22
N PHE A 27 1.30 -20.79 -9.43
CA PHE A 27 -0.16 -20.98 -9.47
C PHE A 27 -0.85 -19.99 -10.43
N ALA A 28 -0.12 -19.03 -10.97
CA ALA A 28 -0.70 -17.99 -11.81
C ALA A 28 -1.25 -18.55 -13.12
N ARG A 29 -2.46 -18.14 -13.49
CA ARG A 29 -3.06 -18.38 -14.79
C ARG A 29 -3.58 -17.05 -15.33
N ASN A 30 -3.21 -16.68 -16.56
CA ASN A 30 -3.55 -15.39 -17.15
C ASN A 30 -3.22 -14.21 -16.20
N ALA A 31 -2.01 -14.23 -15.65
CA ALA A 31 -1.54 -13.23 -14.69
C ALA A 31 -2.43 -13.06 -13.43
N ARG A 32 -3.19 -14.07 -13.01
CA ARG A 32 -4.00 -14.03 -11.78
C ARG A 32 -3.82 -15.30 -10.96
N LEU A 33 -3.86 -15.16 -9.64
CA LEU A 33 -3.94 -16.29 -8.73
C LEU A 33 -5.37 -16.85 -8.70
N PRO A 34 -5.53 -18.17 -8.46
CA PRO A 34 -6.82 -18.78 -8.17
C PRO A 34 -7.57 -18.07 -7.04
N ARG A 35 -8.91 -18.13 -7.04
CA ARG A 35 -9.76 -17.41 -6.07
C ARG A 35 -9.41 -17.68 -4.61
N TRP A 36 -9.02 -18.90 -4.26
CA TRP A 36 -8.64 -19.28 -2.91
C TRP A 36 -7.28 -18.70 -2.46
N LEU A 37 -6.46 -18.20 -3.40
CA LEU A 37 -5.23 -17.44 -3.16
C LEU A 37 -5.42 -15.93 -3.33
N SER A 38 -6.65 -15.46 -3.56
CA SER A 38 -6.92 -14.04 -3.87
C SER A 38 -6.50 -13.07 -2.76
N TRP A 39 -6.35 -13.56 -1.53
CA TRP A 39 -5.85 -12.78 -0.39
C TRP A 39 -4.43 -12.23 -0.58
N PHE A 40 -3.62 -12.87 -1.43
CA PHE A 40 -2.23 -12.50 -1.66
C PHE A 40 -2.00 -11.59 -2.87
N GLN A 41 -3.01 -11.40 -3.72
CA GLN A 41 -2.93 -10.52 -4.89
C GLN A 41 -3.75 -9.25 -4.72
N THR A 42 -3.48 -8.28 -5.59
CA THR A 42 -4.32 -7.09 -5.76
C THR A 42 -5.67 -7.45 -6.39
N PRO A 43 -6.78 -6.85 -5.95
CA PRO A 43 -8.09 -7.10 -6.57
C PRO A 43 -8.20 -6.42 -7.95
N ASP A 44 -7.64 -5.21 -8.06
CA ASP A 44 -7.73 -4.32 -9.22
C ASP A 44 -6.75 -4.69 -10.34
N TYR A 45 -5.48 -4.98 -10.01
CA TYR A 45 -4.46 -5.30 -11.02
C TYR A 45 -4.12 -6.80 -11.09
N SER A 46 -3.70 -7.25 -12.28
CA SER A 46 -3.08 -8.56 -12.48
C SER A 46 -1.68 -8.62 -11.81
N LEU A 47 -1.06 -9.79 -11.82
CA LEU A 47 0.32 -9.98 -11.34
C LEU A 47 1.37 -9.27 -12.22
N GLU A 48 0.98 -8.81 -13.41
CA GLU A 48 1.81 -7.92 -14.23
C GLU A 48 1.91 -6.51 -13.65
N GLY A 49 1.09 -6.18 -12.66
CA GLY A 49 1.06 -4.90 -11.96
C GLY A 49 0.43 -3.77 -12.75
N ASP A 50 0.49 -2.58 -12.16
CA ASP A 50 0.04 -1.34 -12.79
C ASP A 50 1.04 -0.79 -13.83
N GLY A 51 0.67 0.28 -14.53
CA GLY A 51 1.53 0.89 -15.55
C GLY A 51 2.89 1.34 -15.01
N GLY A 52 2.96 1.83 -13.76
CA GLY A 52 4.23 2.19 -13.12
C GLY A 52 5.10 0.96 -12.86
N TRP A 53 4.52 -0.17 -12.45
CA TRP A 53 5.25 -1.43 -12.27
C TRP A 53 5.76 -2.02 -13.59
N GLN A 54 5.02 -1.83 -14.67
CA GLN A 54 5.40 -2.34 -15.98
C GLN A 54 6.48 -1.49 -16.65
N ASN A 55 6.53 -0.19 -16.37
CA ASN A 55 7.40 0.75 -17.09
C ASN A 55 8.55 1.33 -16.24
N GLU A 56 8.37 1.49 -14.92
CA GLU A 56 9.33 2.21 -14.07
C GLU A 56 9.99 1.32 -13.03
N HIS A 57 9.23 0.41 -12.43
CA HIS A 57 9.74 -0.42 -11.34
C HIS A 57 10.19 -1.80 -11.78
N TRP A 58 11.23 -2.33 -11.14
CA TRP A 58 11.64 -3.72 -11.31
C TRP A 58 12.00 -4.08 -12.77
N GLN A 59 12.47 -3.09 -13.54
CA GLN A 59 12.72 -3.19 -14.99
C GLN A 59 13.91 -4.08 -15.32
N TRP A 60 14.82 -4.29 -14.38
CA TRP A 60 15.97 -5.18 -14.53
C TRP A 60 15.57 -6.63 -14.90
N ARG A 61 14.35 -7.06 -14.53
CA ARG A 61 13.80 -8.38 -14.89
C ARG A 61 13.74 -8.61 -16.40
N LYS A 62 13.62 -7.55 -17.19
CA LYS A 62 13.56 -7.59 -18.67
C LYS A 62 14.89 -8.02 -19.29
N ARG A 63 15.97 -8.13 -18.50
CA ARG A 63 17.27 -8.67 -18.92
C ARG A 63 17.37 -10.20 -18.78
N LEU A 64 16.36 -10.84 -18.17
CA LEU A 64 16.28 -12.29 -17.99
C LEU A 64 15.58 -12.94 -19.20
N SER A 65 15.62 -14.27 -19.29
CA SER A 65 14.78 -15.01 -20.25
C SER A 65 13.29 -14.76 -19.99
N ASP A 66 12.45 -14.92 -21.02
CA ASP A 66 11.01 -14.58 -20.93
C ASP A 66 10.30 -15.22 -19.74
N LEU A 67 10.55 -16.51 -19.50
CA LEU A 67 9.97 -17.24 -18.36
C LEU A 67 10.41 -16.65 -17.01
N LEU A 68 11.69 -16.32 -16.87
CA LEU A 68 12.23 -15.73 -15.65
C LEU A 68 11.76 -14.27 -15.48
N CYS A 69 11.65 -13.51 -16.56
CA CYS A 69 11.12 -12.15 -16.57
C CYS A 69 9.69 -12.11 -16.02
N ILE A 70 8.82 -13.01 -16.48
CA ILE A 70 7.44 -13.15 -16.00
C ILE A 70 7.42 -13.56 -14.52
N TYR A 71 8.11 -14.64 -14.17
CA TYR A 71 8.15 -15.16 -12.80
C TYR A 71 8.64 -14.09 -11.80
N VAL A 72 9.78 -13.45 -12.10
CA VAL A 72 10.36 -12.39 -11.25
C VAL A 72 9.45 -11.17 -11.18
N GLY A 73 8.75 -10.85 -12.27
CA GLY A 73 7.75 -9.78 -12.30
C GLY A 73 6.58 -10.03 -11.34
N TYR A 74 6.01 -11.25 -11.38
CA TYR A 74 4.91 -11.66 -10.51
C TYR A 74 5.35 -11.71 -9.06
N MET A 75 6.50 -12.34 -8.79
CA MET A 75 7.11 -12.40 -7.45
C MET A 75 7.30 -10.98 -6.88
N GLY A 76 7.89 -10.07 -7.67
CA GLY A 76 8.12 -8.70 -7.23
C GLY A 76 6.82 -7.93 -6.96
N TRP A 77 5.77 -8.12 -7.78
CA TRP A 77 4.47 -7.49 -7.54
C TRP A 77 3.82 -7.98 -6.24
N LEU A 78 3.90 -9.28 -5.96
CA LEU A 78 3.41 -9.88 -4.72
C LEU A 78 4.19 -9.40 -3.49
N LEU A 79 5.52 -9.26 -3.60
CA LEU A 79 6.36 -8.69 -2.54
C LEU A 79 6.05 -7.21 -2.27
N ARG A 80 5.72 -6.44 -3.31
CA ARG A 80 5.29 -5.04 -3.17
C ARG A 80 3.91 -4.94 -2.52
N ASN A 81 2.99 -5.83 -2.87
CA ASN A 81 1.58 -5.79 -2.46
C ASN A 81 1.19 -6.97 -1.56
N ARG A 82 2.02 -7.23 -0.54
CA ARG A 82 1.82 -8.36 0.38
C ARG A 82 0.45 -8.32 1.05
N ALA A 83 -0.22 -9.47 0.99
CA ALA A 83 -1.55 -9.68 1.55
C ALA A 83 -2.60 -8.61 1.16
N TYR A 84 -2.47 -7.99 -0.02
CA TYR A 84 -3.34 -6.86 -0.39
C TYR A 84 -4.82 -7.26 -0.36
N GLY A 85 -5.17 -8.38 -1.00
CA GLY A 85 -6.54 -8.90 -1.03
C GLY A 85 -7.10 -9.14 0.36
N PHE A 86 -6.30 -9.66 1.30
CA PHE A 86 -6.69 -9.82 2.70
C PHE A 86 -6.94 -8.47 3.39
N LYS A 87 -6.00 -7.51 3.26
CA LYS A 87 -6.15 -6.16 3.82
C LYS A 87 -7.41 -5.46 3.28
N TRP A 88 -7.70 -5.65 1.99
CA TRP A 88 -8.87 -5.06 1.34
C TRP A 88 -10.20 -5.71 1.75
N SER A 89 -10.23 -7.04 1.86
CA SER A 89 -11.45 -7.80 2.15
C SER A 89 -11.80 -7.86 3.63
N VAL A 90 -10.81 -7.94 4.51
CA VAL A 90 -11.01 -8.18 5.95
C VAL A 90 -10.73 -6.93 6.80
N LEU A 91 -9.65 -6.20 6.50
CA LEU A 91 -9.16 -5.13 7.39
C LEU A 91 -9.63 -3.73 6.99
N ALA A 92 -10.05 -3.52 5.75
CA ALA A 92 -10.39 -2.21 5.23
C ALA A 92 -11.61 -1.59 5.94
N ALA A 93 -11.61 -0.27 6.05
CA ALA A 93 -12.71 0.48 6.63
C ALA A 93 -13.70 0.90 5.54
N PRO A 94 -15.02 0.71 5.71
CA PRO A 94 -16.00 1.32 4.82
C PRO A 94 -15.94 2.85 4.97
N VAL A 95 -15.90 3.56 3.86
CA VAL A 95 -15.80 5.03 3.86
C VAL A 95 -17.18 5.64 4.04
N ASP A 96 -17.26 6.60 4.94
CA ASP A 96 -18.41 7.48 5.15
C ASP A 96 -17.90 8.92 5.01
N GLN A 97 -18.24 9.55 3.89
CA GLN A 97 -17.70 10.85 3.51
C GLN A 97 -18.13 11.96 4.48
N ASP A 98 -19.36 11.90 4.99
CA ASP A 98 -19.93 12.93 5.86
C ASP A 98 -19.30 12.92 7.26
N ALA A 99 -18.75 11.77 7.67
CA ALA A 99 -18.09 11.58 8.95
C ALA A 99 -16.58 11.89 8.95
N LEU A 100 -15.97 12.22 7.80
CA LEU A 100 -14.54 12.49 7.69
C LEU A 100 -14.17 13.84 8.32
N ARG A 101 -13.12 13.84 9.13
CA ARG A 101 -12.53 15.04 9.74
C ARG A 101 -11.01 14.93 9.71
N SER A 102 -10.33 16.07 9.65
CA SER A 102 -8.87 16.13 9.63
C SER A 102 -8.30 17.27 10.45
N GLU A 103 -7.03 17.09 10.84
CA GLU A 103 -6.20 18.06 11.53
C GLU A 103 -4.77 17.98 10.99
N GLY A 104 -4.05 19.10 10.96
CA GLY A 104 -2.70 19.20 10.45
C GLY A 104 -2.64 19.46 8.93
N ASP A 105 -1.52 19.12 8.32
CA ASP A 105 -1.23 19.48 6.93
C ASP A 105 -1.36 18.28 5.99
N LEU A 106 -2.43 18.25 5.19
CA LEU A 106 -2.68 17.21 4.19
C LEU A 106 -1.78 17.31 2.96
N SER A 107 -1.04 18.41 2.79
CA SER A 107 -0.10 18.59 1.66
C SER A 107 1.26 17.92 1.88
N ILE A 108 1.49 17.28 3.04
CA ILE A 108 2.75 16.58 3.31
C ILE A 108 2.99 15.44 2.32
N LYS A 109 4.22 15.37 1.81
CA LYS A 109 4.64 14.35 0.86
C LYS A 109 6.15 14.12 0.94
N ASN A 110 6.58 12.94 0.52
CA ASN A 110 7.97 12.54 0.37
C ASN A 110 8.34 12.51 -1.11
N ARG A 111 9.65 12.36 -1.43
CA ARG A 111 10.21 12.43 -2.79
C ARG A 111 10.14 13.83 -3.38
N ASP A 112 9.44 14.06 -4.47
CA ASP A 112 9.50 15.32 -5.23
C ASP A 112 8.66 16.43 -4.57
N HIS A 113 9.23 17.63 -4.49
CA HIS A 113 8.68 18.76 -3.73
C HIS A 113 8.26 18.37 -2.30
N ALA A 114 9.11 17.58 -1.63
CA ALA A 114 8.82 16.98 -0.35
C ALA A 114 8.52 18.03 0.73
N LYS A 115 7.52 17.72 1.55
CA LYS A 115 7.08 18.57 2.66
C LYS A 115 6.95 17.73 3.92
N ALA A 116 7.81 17.99 4.89
CA ALA A 116 7.74 17.38 6.21
C ALA A 116 6.56 17.95 7.02
N GLY A 117 6.09 17.18 8.00
CA GLY A 117 4.95 17.57 8.82
C GLY A 117 4.14 16.38 9.27
N TRP A 118 2.91 16.63 9.69
CA TRP A 118 1.99 15.59 10.14
C TRP A 118 0.55 15.97 9.82
N PHE A 119 -0.29 14.95 9.74
CA PHE A 119 -1.72 15.11 9.81
C PHE A 119 -2.35 13.93 10.54
N ARG A 120 -3.59 14.17 10.97
CA ARG A 120 -4.48 13.15 11.48
C ARG A 120 -5.80 13.24 10.73
N VAL A 121 -6.33 12.09 10.33
CA VAL A 121 -7.68 11.96 9.76
C VAL A 121 -8.47 11.00 10.63
N TRP A 122 -9.75 11.22 10.82
CA TRP A 122 -10.60 10.26 11.51
C TRP A 122 -12.01 10.25 10.93
N MET A 123 -12.65 9.10 11.12
CA MET A 123 -13.97 8.79 10.60
C MET A 123 -14.59 7.73 11.50
N LYS A 124 -15.56 8.13 12.32
CA LYS A 124 -16.16 7.25 13.35
C LYS A 124 -15.07 6.60 14.21
N GLY A 125 -15.02 5.27 14.26
CA GLY A 125 -14.00 4.48 14.98
C GLY A 125 -12.70 4.21 14.21
N TYR A 126 -12.52 4.81 13.03
CA TYR A 126 -11.33 4.67 12.19
C TYR A 126 -10.52 5.96 12.21
N TRP A 127 -9.21 5.83 12.04
CA TRP A 127 -8.28 6.94 12.10
C TRP A 127 -7.10 6.72 11.16
N GLN A 128 -6.42 7.79 10.81
CA GLN A 128 -5.13 7.81 10.15
C GLN A 128 -4.23 8.76 10.89
N TYR A 129 -2.98 8.37 11.07
CA TYR A 129 -1.92 9.27 11.49
C TYR A 129 -0.75 9.11 10.54
N LYS A 130 -0.37 10.20 9.89
CA LYS A 130 0.79 10.25 9.02
C LYS A 130 1.73 11.35 9.48
N ARG A 131 3.02 11.02 9.56
CA ARG A 131 4.08 11.97 9.91
C ARG A 131 5.30 11.71 9.06
N ILE A 132 5.89 12.78 8.56
CA ILE A 132 7.11 12.78 7.75
C ILE A 132 8.11 13.71 8.44
N TRP A 133 9.30 13.21 8.71
CA TRP A 133 10.42 14.02 9.17
C TRP A 133 11.64 13.76 8.31
N GLN A 134 12.28 14.84 7.84
CA GLN A 134 13.55 14.74 7.14
C GLN A 134 14.64 14.29 8.12
N ILE A 135 15.53 13.43 7.66
CA ILE A 135 16.74 13.07 8.40
C ILE A 135 17.74 14.22 8.20
N PRO A 136 18.21 14.89 9.28
CA PRO A 136 19.10 16.04 9.16
C PRO A 136 20.34 15.74 8.32
N GLY A 137 20.65 16.63 7.37
CA GLY A 137 21.80 16.49 6.49
C GLY A 137 21.69 15.40 5.42
N GLN A 138 20.51 14.79 5.24
CA GLN A 138 20.29 13.74 4.25
C GLN A 138 19.14 14.07 3.29
N THR A 139 19.17 13.44 2.12
CA THR A 139 18.07 13.39 1.14
C THR A 139 17.06 12.29 1.48
N LEU A 140 16.97 11.91 2.76
CA LEU A 140 16.12 10.87 3.28
C LEU A 140 15.15 11.45 4.31
N CYS A 141 14.00 10.81 4.46
CA CYS A 141 13.02 11.05 5.51
C CYS A 141 12.56 9.75 6.11
N VAL A 142 12.10 9.82 7.35
CA VAL A 142 11.29 8.77 7.94
C VAL A 142 9.83 9.17 7.79
N MET A 143 9.04 8.24 7.31
CA MET A 143 7.60 8.36 7.15
C MET A 143 6.94 7.29 8.01
N LEU A 144 6.02 7.72 8.87
CA LEU A 144 5.05 6.85 9.52
C LEU A 144 3.68 7.08 8.89
N ASN A 145 2.98 6.01 8.55
CA ASN A 145 1.57 6.06 8.20
C ASN A 145 0.85 4.86 8.84
N PHE A 146 -0.07 5.16 9.74
CA PHE A 146 -0.79 4.19 10.55
C PHE A 146 -2.29 4.42 10.49
N GLY A 147 -3.06 3.37 10.74
CA GLY A 147 -4.52 3.41 10.78
C GLY A 147 -5.15 2.91 9.49
N TRP A 148 -5.99 3.72 8.86
CA TRP A 148 -6.58 3.47 7.55
C TRP A 148 -6.28 4.65 6.62
N GLN A 149 -6.04 4.40 5.33
CA GLN A 149 -5.70 5.45 4.36
C GLN A 149 -6.94 6.27 3.99
N LEU A 150 -7.30 7.22 4.86
CA LEU A 150 -8.47 8.08 4.78
C LEU A 150 -8.19 9.41 4.06
N ASP A 151 -6.93 9.87 4.03
CA ASP A 151 -6.50 11.14 3.45
C ASP A 151 -6.92 11.31 1.99
N ASN A 152 -6.88 10.23 1.21
CA ASN A 152 -7.31 10.26 -0.19
C ASN A 152 -8.77 10.74 -0.37
N TYR A 153 -9.65 10.45 0.59
CA TYR A 153 -11.07 10.80 0.53
C TYR A 153 -11.35 12.25 0.96
N ILE A 154 -10.39 12.91 1.60
CA ILE A 154 -10.47 14.35 1.86
C ILE A 154 -9.96 15.12 0.65
N THR A 155 -8.84 14.67 0.08
CA THR A 155 -8.24 15.31 -1.10
C THR A 155 -9.11 15.12 -2.36
N ASP A 156 -9.72 13.95 -2.51
CA ASP A 156 -10.69 13.65 -3.56
C ASP A 156 -11.97 13.04 -2.96
N PRO A 157 -12.97 13.88 -2.64
CA PRO A 157 -14.25 13.43 -2.10
C PRO A 157 -15.01 12.49 -3.02
N THR A 158 -14.74 12.45 -4.33
CA THR A 158 -15.48 11.58 -5.26
C THR A 158 -14.97 10.14 -5.27
N LEU A 159 -13.78 9.90 -4.69
CA LEU A 159 -13.12 8.61 -4.69
C LEU A 159 -13.97 7.50 -4.04
N HIS A 160 -14.80 7.83 -3.05
CA HIS A 160 -15.66 6.84 -2.37
C HIS A 160 -16.65 6.14 -3.32
N LEU A 161 -17.00 6.77 -4.45
CA LEU A 161 -17.91 6.21 -5.46
C LEU A 161 -17.30 5.01 -6.18
N THR A 162 -15.98 5.01 -6.39
CA THR A 162 -15.26 3.93 -7.10
C THR A 162 -14.47 3.03 -6.15
N ARG A 163 -14.01 3.57 -5.02
CA ARG A 163 -13.26 2.88 -3.97
C ARG A 163 -13.93 3.16 -2.62
N PRO A 164 -14.99 2.42 -2.24
CA PRO A 164 -15.76 2.71 -1.02
C PRO A 164 -15.07 2.25 0.28
N LYS A 165 -13.76 1.96 0.24
CA LYS A 165 -13.03 1.41 1.38
C LYS A 165 -11.63 2.01 1.53
N ALA A 166 -11.27 2.37 2.75
CA ALA A 166 -9.92 2.79 3.10
C ALA A 166 -9.07 1.59 3.52
N LEU A 167 -7.88 1.44 2.92
CA LEU A 167 -6.98 0.32 3.19
C LEU A 167 -6.36 0.46 4.59
N PHE A 168 -6.19 -0.65 5.30
CA PHE A 168 -5.45 -0.69 6.57
C PHE A 168 -3.95 -0.41 6.35
N MET A 169 -3.37 0.43 7.22
CA MET A 169 -2.00 0.92 7.12
C MET A 169 -1.19 0.61 8.38
N PHE A 170 -0.10 -0.11 8.20
CA PHE A 170 1.04 -0.15 9.13
C PHE A 170 2.32 0.06 8.31
N SER A 171 2.77 1.31 8.19
CA SER A 171 3.81 1.68 7.22
C SER A 171 4.89 2.59 7.82
N PRO A 172 5.76 2.05 8.69
CA PRO A 172 7.01 2.71 9.04
C PRO A 172 8.01 2.54 7.89
N ARG A 173 8.54 3.64 7.34
CA ARG A 173 9.42 3.60 6.17
C ARG A 173 10.50 4.68 6.23
N VAL A 174 11.66 4.37 5.64
CA VAL A 174 12.64 5.37 5.20
C VAL A 174 12.45 5.58 3.70
N SER A 175 12.42 6.82 3.24
CA SER A 175 12.21 7.18 1.83
C SER A 175 13.05 8.39 1.46
N ALA A 176 13.29 8.58 0.16
CA ALA A 176 13.84 9.83 -0.37
C ALA A 176 12.99 11.07 -0.02
N PHE A 177 13.67 12.21 0.10
CA PHE A 177 13.12 13.52 0.46
C PHE A 177 13.86 14.62 -0.33
N HIS A 178 13.19 15.17 -1.33
CA HIS A 178 13.70 16.23 -2.22
C HIS A 178 12.75 17.43 -2.14
N PRO A 179 13.04 18.43 -1.28
CA PRO A 179 12.12 19.54 -1.02
C PRO A 179 11.95 20.51 -2.19
N ASP A 180 12.94 20.55 -3.11
CA ASP A 180 12.96 21.41 -4.29
C ASP A 180 12.23 20.79 -5.48
#